data_AF-X0R0R8-F1
#
_entry.id   AF-X0R0R8-F1
#
_cell.length_a   1.000
_cell.length_b   1.000
_cell.length_c   1.000
_cell.angle_alpha   90.00
_cell.angle_beta   90.00
_cell.angle_gamma   90.00
#
_symmetry.space_group_name_H-M   'P 1'
#
loop_
_entity.id
_entity.type
_entity.pdbx_description
1 polymer ?
#
loop_
_entity_poly.entity_id
_entity_poly.type
_entity_poly.pdbx_seq_one_letter_code
_entity_poly.pdbx_strand_id
1 'polypeptide(L)' 'MRWDELNQQSCSVARTLAVIGDRWTLMILRDCFLGVRRFDVFEQRLGITRHVLSTVFVNWLNTIF' A
#
# COMPACT_ATOMS: atom_id res chain seq x y z
N MET A 1 8.89 -4.90 11.97
CA MET A 1 7.61 -4.63 12.66
C MET A 1 6.54 -5.44 11.93
N ARG A 2 5.94 -6.44 12.59
CA ARG A 2 5.06 -7.42 11.93
C ARG A 2 3.62 -6.94 12.10
N TRP A 3 3.04 -6.38 11.03
CA TRP A 3 1.72 -5.72 11.05
C TRP A 3 0.54 -6.67 11.31
N ASP A 4 0.79 -7.98 11.30
CA ASP A 4 -0.17 -9.07 11.49
C ASP A 4 -0.86 -9.04 12.88
N GLU A 5 -0.16 -8.59 13.93
CA GLU A 5 -0.68 -8.58 15.31
C GLU A 5 -1.66 -7.43 15.60
N LEU A 6 -1.74 -6.42 14.73
CA LEU A 6 -2.60 -5.25 14.92
C LEU A 6 -4.07 -5.51 14.59
N ASN A 7 -4.36 -6.56 13.82
CA ASN A 7 -5.72 -6.88 13.37
C ASN A 7 -6.60 -7.45 14.51
N GLN A 8 -5.99 -7.94 15.60
CA GLN A 8 -6.69 -8.43 16.79
C GLN A 8 -7.00 -7.35 17.83
N GLN A 9 -6.51 -6.11 17.67
CA GLN A 9 -6.77 -5.03 18.61
C GLN A 9 -7.98 -4.20 18.20
N SER A 10 -8.86 -3.87 19.15
CA SER A 10 -10.07 -3.03 19.00
C SER A 10 -9.78 -1.59 18.55
N CYS A 11 -8.51 -1.25 18.33
CA CYS A 11 -8.06 0.06 17.91
C CYS A 11 -8.25 0.23 16.40
N SER A 12 -9.16 1.13 16.02
CA SER A 12 -9.40 1.52 14.62
C SER A 12 -8.12 1.99 13.91
N VAL A 13 -7.23 2.69 14.62
CA VAL A 13 -5.92 3.11 14.11
C VAL A 13 -5.02 1.92 13.79
N ALA A 14 -4.97 0.92 14.67
CA ALA A 14 -4.17 -0.29 14.47
C ALA A 14 -4.65 -1.08 13.24
N ARG A 15 -5.97 -1.21 13.09
CA ARG A 15 -6.58 -1.85 11.93
C ARG A 15 -6.29 -1.10 10.63
N THR A 16 -6.38 0.23 10.63
CA THR A 16 -5.99 1.04 9.46
C THR A 16 -4.51 0.84 9.16
N LEU A 17 -3.64 0.88 10.17
CA LEU A 17 -2.20 0.69 10.01
C LEU A 17 -1.83 -0.71 9.49
N ALA A 18 -2.64 -1.74 9.75
CA ALA A 18 -2.46 -3.05 9.13
C ALA A 18 -2.71 -3.03 7.61
N VAL A 19 -3.63 -2.17 7.13
CA VAL A 19 -3.96 -2.03 5.69
C VAL A 19 -2.97 -1.12 4.96
N ILE A 20 -2.58 0.00 5.57
CA ILE A 20 -1.69 1.00 4.94
C ILE A 20 -0.23 0.93 5.40
N GLY A 21 0.11 0.07 6.36
CA GLY A 21 1.44 -0.01 6.98
C GLY A 21 2.53 -0.61 6.09
N ASP A 22 2.15 -1.12 4.93
CA ASP A 22 3.09 -1.52 3.90
C ASP A 22 3.86 -0.31 3.37
N ARG A 23 5.21 -0.41 3.39
CA ARG A 23 6.12 0.68 3.00
C ARG A 23 5.77 1.28 1.64
N TRP A 24 5.45 0.42 0.66
CA TRP A 24 5.14 0.84 -0.69
C TRP A 24 3.72 1.39 -0.83
N THR A 25 2.77 0.91 -0.04
CA THR A 25 1.37 1.35 -0.10
C THR A 25 1.26 2.84 0.13
N LEU A 26 1.92 3.40 1.16
CA LEU A 26 1.91 4.85 1.41
C LEU A 26 2.54 5.66 0.28
N MET A 27 3.62 5.15 -0.32
CA MET A 27 4.31 5.86 -1.40
C MET A 27 3.46 5.88 -2.69
N ILE A 28 2.81 4.76 -3.02
CA ILE A 28 1.89 4.63 -4.14
C ILE A 28 0.67 5.53 -3.92
N LEU A 29 0.08 5.48 -2.72
CA LEU A 29 -1.09 6.27 -2.35
C LEU A 29 -0.80 7.77 -2.45
N ARG A 30 0.38 8.22 -2.00
CA ARG A 30 0.86 9.59 -2.19
C ARG A 30 0.92 9.98 -3.68
N ASP A 31 1.50 9.15 -4.54
CA ASP A 31 1.58 9.45 -5.98
C ASP A 31 0.19 9.42 -6.66
N CYS A 32 -0.72 8.55 -6.21
CA CYS A 32 -2.13 8.59 -6.62
C CYS A 32 -2.81 9.92 -6.25
N PHE A 33 -2.57 10.45 -5.04
CA PHE A 33 -3.08 11.76 -4.62
C PHE A 33 -2.48 12.92 -5.44
N LEU A 34 -1.27 12.76 -5.96
CA LEU A 34 -0.65 13.69 -6.91
C LEU A 34 -1.18 13.55 -8.35
N GLY A 35 -2.18 12.68 -8.57
CA GLY A 35 -2.81 12.46 -9.88
C GLY A 35 -2.09 11.46 -10.77
N VAL A 36 -1.06 10.76 -10.27
CA VAL A 36 -0.37 9.72 -11.02
C VAL A 36 -1.26 8.48 -11.12
N ARG A 37 -1.55 8.04 -12.35
CA ARG A 37 -2.37 6.84 -12.62
C ARG A 37 -1.72 5.82 -13.55
N ARG A 38 -0.50 6.09 -14.03
CA ARG A 38 0.22 5.23 -14.99
C ARG A 38 1.35 4.48 -14.29
N PHE A 39 1.41 3.16 -14.51
CA PHE A 39 2.43 2.26 -13.96
C PHE A 39 3.87 2.72 -14.27
N ASP A 40 4.15 3.16 -15.51
CA ASP A 40 5.49 3.65 -15.88
C ASP A 40 5.95 4.84 -15.05
N VAL A 41 5.03 5.71 -14.64
CA VAL A 41 5.36 6.91 -13.85
C VAL A 41 5.68 6.52 -12.41
N PHE A 42 4.99 5.52 -11.86
CA PHE A 42 5.35 4.96 -10.56
C PHE A 42 6.74 4.30 -10.60
N GLU A 43 7.05 3.54 -11.65
CA GLU A 43 8.37 2.94 -11.85
C GLU A 43 9.48 4.01 -11.92
N GLN A 44 9.26 5.09 -12.68
CA GLN A 44 10.21 6.20 -12.79
C GLN A 44 10.39 7.00 -11.48
N ARG A 45 9.32 7.21 -10.71
CA ARG A 45 9.36 8.04 -9.49
C ARG A 45 9.86 7.28 -8.27
N LEU A 46 9.45 6.03 -8.14
CA LEU A 46 9.64 5.22 -6.94
C LEU A 46 10.73 4.16 -7.13
N GLY A 47 11.17 3.90 -8.37
CA GLY A 47 12.18 2.89 -8.69
C GLY A 47 11.73 1.46 -8.42
N ILE A 48 10.41 1.22 -8.33
CA ILE A 48 9.82 -0.09 -8.07
C ILE A 48 9.44 -0.76 -9.38
N THR A 49 9.77 -2.04 -9.49
CA THR A 49 9.37 -2.88 -10.60
C THR A 49 7.85 -3.06 -10.65
N ARG A 50 7.31 -3.16 -11.86
CA ARG A 50 5.88 -3.42 -12.14
C ARG A 50 5.32 -4.60 -11.33
N HIS A 51 6.12 -5.65 -11.13
CA HIS A 51 5.72 -6.81 -10.35
C HIS A 51 5.39 -6.45 -8.89
N VAL A 52 6.24 -5.65 -8.24
CA VAL A 52 6.02 -5.21 -6.85
C VAL A 52 4.79 -4.32 -6.77
N LEU A 53 4.62 -3.41 -7.73
CA LEU A 53 3.44 -2.53 -7.77
C LEU A 53 2.15 -3.35 -7.86
N SER A 54 2.10 -4.33 -8.77
CA SER A 54 0.95 -5.23 -8.92
C SER A 54 0.69 -6.05 -7.66
N THR A 55 1.72 -6.61 -7.03
CA THR A 55 1.57 -7.37 -5.77
C THR A 55 0.95 -6.50 -4.67
N VAL A 56 1.45 -5.28 -4.49
CA VAL A 56 0.92 -4.35 -3.47
C VAL A 56 -0.52 -3.98 -3.77
N PHE A 57 -0.85 -3.68 -5.02
CA PHE A 57 -2.21 -3.32 -5.43
C PHE A 57 -3.22 -4.44 -5.16
N VAL A 58 -2.85 -5.67 -5.52
CA VAL A 58 -3.69 -6.86 -5.31
C VAL A 58 -3.84 -7.17 -3.81
N ASN A 59 -2.74 -7.10 -3.05
CA ASN A 59 -2.77 -7.35 -1.61
C ASN A 59 -3.66 -6.33 -0.89
N TRP A 60 -3.56 -5.06 -1.27
CA TRP A 60 -4.38 -3.98 -0.71
C TRP A 60 -5.87 -4.15 -1.01
N LEU A 61 -6.23 -4.58 -2.22
CA LEU A 61 -7.62 -4.91 -2.58
C LEU A 61 -8.18 -6.07 -1.73
N ASN A 62 -7.41 -7.13 -1.53
CA ASN A 62 -7.80 -8.30 -0.72
C ASN A 62 -7.86 -8.01 0.80
N THR A 63 -7.31 -6.87 1.22
CA THR A 63 -7.35 -6.44 2.63
C THR A 63 -8.56 -5.53 2.91
N ILE A 64 -9.09 -4.87 1.88
CA ILE A 64 -10.22 -3.94 1.98
C ILE A 64 -11.57 -4.61 1.68
N PHE A 65 -11.58 -5.64 0.82
CA PHE A 65 -12.73 -6.48 0.49
C PHE A 65 -12.64 -7.83 1.21
#